data_AF-W7ITK5-F1
#
_entry.id   AF-W7ITK5-F1
#
_cell.length_a   1.000
_cell.length_b   1.000
_cell.length_c   1.000
_cell.angle_alpha   90.00
_cell.angle_beta   90.00
_cell.angle_gamma   90.00
#
_symmetry.space_group_name_H-M   'P 1'
#
loop_
_entity.id
_entity.type
_entity.pdbx_description
1 polymer ?
#
loop_
_entity_poly.entity_id
_entity_poly.type
_entity_poly.pdbx_seq_one_letter_code
_entity_poly.pdbx_strand_id
1 'polypeptide(L)'
;MATFGPRLAGVVWGEQHDRLLNFVFRAFDCCVRDRDLACAMTVDLFGRNPHLVDSPDLDDDAIRAELVPLMAAALRERSSHTAIKVAVGHAAWQDRVARSRGAGAAGWHSAFGSVRTFTRHLRLT
;
A
#
# COMPACT_ATOMS: atom_id res chain seq x y z
N MET A 1 -15.29 -22.17 11.82
CA MET A 1 -14.24 -21.31 12.41
C MET A 1 -12.91 -21.81 11.91
N ALA A 2 -12.33 -21.20 10.88
CA ALA A 2 -11.07 -21.67 10.30
C ALA A 2 -9.91 -21.31 11.26
N THR A 3 -9.21 -22.33 11.74
CA THR A 3 -8.09 -22.19 12.66
C THR A 3 -6.80 -22.09 11.84
N PHE A 4 -6.22 -20.89 11.80
CA PHE A 4 -4.94 -20.65 11.15
C PHE A 4 -3.78 -21.08 12.06
N GLY A 5 -2.74 -21.70 11.48
CA GLY A 5 -1.64 -22.33 12.19
C GLY A 5 -0.72 -21.37 12.98
N PRO A 6 0.18 -21.91 13.82
CA PRO A 6 0.91 -21.20 14.89
C PRO A 6 1.91 -20.12 14.43
N ARG A 7 2.03 -19.83 13.13
CA ARG A 7 2.83 -18.72 12.60
C ARG A 7 2.06 -17.39 12.50
N LEU A 8 0.77 -17.37 12.83
CA LEU A 8 -0.11 -16.20 12.71
C LEU A 8 -0.57 -15.64 14.07
N ALA A 9 0.17 -15.94 15.14
CA ALA A 9 -0.07 -15.37 16.46
C ALA A 9 0.35 -13.90 16.49
N GLY A 10 -0.52 -13.00 16.03
CA GLY A 10 -0.35 -11.55 16.21
C GLY A 10 -0.83 -10.67 15.06
N VAL A 11 -1.27 -11.24 13.94
CA VAL A 11 -1.77 -10.46 12.80
C VAL A 11 -3.28 -10.69 12.67
N VAL A 12 -4.07 -9.68 13.05
CA VAL A 12 -5.51 -9.69 12.82
C VAL A 12 -5.73 -9.49 11.33
N TRP A 13 -6.11 -10.57 10.63
CA TRP A 13 -6.38 -10.57 9.19
C TRP A 13 -7.15 -9.34 8.69
N GLY A 14 -8.20 -8.95 9.42
CA GLY A 14 -9.00 -7.76 9.10
C GLY A 14 -8.20 -6.45 9.12
N GLU A 15 -7.28 -6.28 10.08
CA GLU A 15 -6.48 -5.06 10.18
C GLU A 15 -5.52 -4.91 8.99
N GLN A 16 -4.82 -5.98 8.59
CA GLN A 16 -3.92 -5.89 7.44
C GLN A 16 -4.65 -5.73 6.12
N HIS A 17 -5.81 -6.39 5.98
CA HIS A 17 -6.67 -6.22 4.84
C HIS A 17 -7.15 -4.77 4.70
N ASP A 18 -7.64 -4.17 5.78
CA ASP A 18 -8.09 -2.78 5.79
C ASP A 18 -6.93 -1.80 5.54
N ARG A 19 -5.73 -2.11 6.06
CA ARG A 19 -4.51 -1.34 5.77
C ARG A 19 -4.16 -1.40 4.29
N LEU A 20 -4.17 -2.58 3.68
CA LEU A 20 -3.87 -2.78 2.26
C LEU A 20 -4.89 -2.03 1.38
N LEU A 21 -6.19 -2.17 1.66
CA LEU A 21 -7.25 -1.46 0.96
C LEU A 21 -7.09 0.06 1.07
N ASN A 22 -6.90 0.59 2.27
CA ASN A 22 -6.72 2.02 2.51
C ASN A 22 -5.46 2.56 1.84
N PHE A 23 -4.38 1.77 1.83
CA PHE A 23 -3.15 2.11 1.14
C PHE A 23 -3.38 2.29 -0.37
N VAL A 24 -4.00 1.31 -1.02
CA VAL A 24 -4.29 1.34 -2.46
C VAL A 24 -5.22 2.51 -2.79
N PHE A 25 -6.32 2.64 -2.05
CA PHE A 25 -7.31 3.68 -2.28
C PHE A 25 -6.70 5.09 -2.23
N ARG A 26 -5.90 5.39 -1.18
CA ARG A 26 -5.28 6.72 -1.04
C ARG A 26 -4.25 7.02 -2.11
N ALA A 27 -3.52 6.01 -2.57
CA ALA A 27 -2.58 6.20 -3.67
C ALA A 27 -3.30 6.54 -4.97
N PHE A 28 -4.42 5.86 -5.28
CA PHE A 28 -5.26 6.22 -6.43
C PHE A 28 -5.86 7.61 -6.27
N ASP A 29 -6.48 7.90 -5.12
CA ASP A 29 -7.09 9.22 -4.83
C ASP A 29 -6.08 10.37 -4.98
N CYS A 30 -4.84 10.19 -4.52
CA CYS A 30 -3.77 11.19 -4.68
C CYS A 30 -3.43 11.49 -6.14
N CYS A 31 -3.56 10.51 -7.03
CA CYS A 31 -3.24 10.64 -8.45
C CYS A 31 -4.43 11.12 -9.29
N VAL A 32 -5.62 10.55 -9.10
CA VAL A 32 -6.78 10.84 -9.95
C VAL A 32 -7.66 11.97 -9.41
N ARG A 33 -7.61 12.28 -8.11
CA ARG A 33 -8.43 13.32 -7.44
C ARG A 33 -9.94 13.17 -7.70
N ASP A 34 -10.37 11.96 -8.02
CA ASP A 34 -11.75 11.56 -8.26
C ASP A 34 -12.02 10.32 -7.42
N ARG A 35 -12.89 10.46 -6.42
CA ARG A 35 -13.15 9.42 -5.44
C ARG A 35 -13.84 8.21 -6.06
N ASP A 36 -14.79 8.42 -6.97
CA ASP A 36 -15.56 7.33 -7.57
C ASP A 36 -14.67 6.51 -8.49
N LEU A 37 -13.81 7.19 -9.26
CA LEU A 37 -12.81 6.55 -10.08
C LEU A 37 -11.75 5.82 -9.24
N ALA A 38 -11.26 6.41 -8.15
CA ALA A 38 -10.31 5.77 -7.24
C ALA A 38 -10.90 4.51 -6.60
N CYS A 39 -12.18 4.55 -6.20
CA CYS A 39 -12.92 3.38 -5.74
C CYS A 39 -12.99 2.30 -6.83
N ALA A 40 -13.40 2.66 -8.05
CA ALA A 40 -13.50 1.71 -9.17
C ALA A 40 -12.15 1.05 -9.47
N MET A 41 -11.06 1.82 -9.53
CA MET A 41 -9.71 1.31 -9.74
C MET A 41 -9.25 0.39 -8.60
N THR A 42 -9.63 0.69 -7.36
CA THR A 42 -9.34 -0.15 -6.19
C THR A 42 -10.04 -1.50 -6.33
N VAL A 43 -11.34 -1.49 -6.66
CA VAL A 43 -12.12 -2.71 -6.88
C VAL A 43 -11.55 -3.52 -8.04
N ASP A 44 -11.24 -2.88 -9.17
CA ASP A 44 -10.67 -3.56 -10.34
C ASP A 44 -9.32 -4.21 -10.03
N LEU A 45 -8.46 -3.53 -9.25
CA LEU A 45 -7.15 -4.07 -8.86
C LEU A 45 -7.31 -5.37 -8.07
N PHE A 46 -8.16 -5.38 -7.04
CA PHE A 46 -8.36 -6.57 -6.21
C PHE A 46 -9.21 -7.64 -6.89
N GLY A 47 -10.17 -7.26 -7.73
CA GLY A 47 -10.93 -8.20 -8.55
C GLY A 47 -10.06 -8.98 -9.54
N ARG A 48 -8.98 -8.37 -10.05
CA ARG A 48 -8.00 -9.03 -10.92
C ARG A 48 -6.89 -9.78 -10.18
N ASN A 49 -6.69 -9.47 -8.89
CA ASN A 49 -5.60 -10.02 -8.07
C ASN A 49 -6.14 -10.46 -6.70
N PRO A 50 -7.05 -11.45 -6.65
CA PRO A 50 -7.73 -11.86 -5.42
C PRO A 50 -6.76 -12.39 -4.35
N HIS A 51 -5.62 -12.95 -4.75
CA HIS A 51 -4.61 -13.45 -3.81
C HIS A 51 -3.96 -12.34 -2.96
N LEU A 52 -4.00 -11.08 -3.40
CA LEU A 52 -3.55 -9.95 -2.58
C LEU A 52 -4.48 -9.71 -1.38
N VAL A 53 -5.76 -10.11 -1.50
CA VAL A 53 -6.74 -10.10 -0.42
C VAL A 53 -6.57 -11.31 0.49
N ASP A 54 -6.16 -12.45 -0.07
CA ASP A 54 -6.00 -13.74 0.64
C ASP A 54 -4.65 -13.88 1.37
N SER A 55 -3.79 -12.88 1.34
CA SER A 55 -2.61 -12.82 2.19
C SER A 55 -2.22 -11.35 2.38
N PRO A 56 -3.03 -10.55 3.08
CA PRO A 56 -2.76 -9.14 3.19
C PRO A 56 -1.63 -8.94 4.20
N ASP A 57 -0.43 -8.65 3.70
CA ASP A 57 0.64 -8.13 4.52
C ASP A 57 1.40 -7.04 3.77
N LEU A 58 1.00 -5.78 4.03
CA LEU A 58 1.69 -4.62 3.46
C LEU A 58 3.14 -4.50 3.99
N ASP A 59 3.45 -5.16 5.10
CA ASP A 59 4.78 -5.22 5.69
C ASP A 59 5.68 -6.30 5.04
N ASP A 60 5.14 -7.20 4.20
CA ASP A 60 5.89 -8.18 3.40
C ASP A 60 6.51 -7.54 2.13
N ASP A 61 7.82 -7.72 1.94
CA ASP A 61 8.55 -7.25 0.76
C ASP A 61 8.07 -7.89 -0.55
N ALA A 62 7.61 -9.15 -0.52
CA ALA A 62 7.12 -9.85 -1.70
C ALA A 62 5.80 -9.23 -2.19
N ILE A 63 4.85 -9.02 -1.27
CA ILE A 63 3.57 -8.37 -1.57
C ILE A 63 3.81 -6.95 -2.07
N ARG A 64 4.76 -6.21 -1.47
CA ARG A 64 5.14 -4.87 -1.96
C ARG A 64 5.70 -4.89 -3.37
N ALA A 65 6.60 -5.81 -3.67
CA ALA A 65 7.24 -5.92 -4.97
C ALA A 65 6.24 -6.25 -6.09
N GLU A 66 5.13 -6.91 -5.75
CA GLU A 66 4.03 -7.20 -6.66
C GLU A 66 3.02 -6.05 -6.76
N LEU A 67 2.52 -5.55 -5.63
CA LEU A 67 1.45 -4.55 -5.56
C LEU A 67 1.83 -3.24 -6.25
N VAL A 68 3.05 -2.76 -5.99
CA VAL A 68 3.49 -1.43 -6.45
C VAL A 68 3.52 -1.32 -7.99
N PRO A 69 4.09 -2.28 -8.74
CA PRO A 69 3.97 -2.30 -10.19
C PRO A 69 2.54 -2.36 -10.72
N LEU A 70 1.64 -3.12 -10.07
CA LEU A 70 0.24 -3.23 -10.49
C LEU A 70 -0.50 -1.90 -10.33
N MET A 71 -0.31 -1.21 -9.20
CA MET A 71 -0.85 0.13 -8.97
C MET A 71 -0.29 1.13 -9.98
N ALA A 72 1.02 1.08 -10.25
CA ALA A 72 1.63 1.96 -11.23
C ALA A 72 1.08 1.71 -12.64
N ALA A 73 0.89 0.44 -13.03
CA ALA A 73 0.27 0.08 -14.30
C ALA A 73 -1.15 0.64 -14.41
N ALA A 74 -1.96 0.54 -13.35
CA ALA A 74 -3.31 1.10 -13.31
C ALA A 74 -3.31 2.65 -13.44
N LEU A 75 -2.29 3.33 -12.92
CA LEU A 75 -2.20 4.79 -12.91
C LEU A 75 -1.55 5.41 -14.16
N ARG A 76 -0.74 4.66 -14.92
CA ARG A 76 0.11 5.19 -16.00
C ARG A 76 -0.65 5.96 -17.08
N GLU A 77 -1.88 5.57 -17.37
CA GLU A 77 -2.70 6.24 -18.40
C GLU A 77 -3.21 7.62 -17.95
N ARG A 78 -3.17 7.91 -16.64
CA ARG A 78 -3.83 9.06 -16.02
C ARG A 78 -2.89 9.95 -15.22
N SER A 79 -1.64 9.53 -15.00
CA SER A 79 -0.71 10.24 -14.10
C SER A 79 0.74 10.09 -14.51
N SER A 80 1.52 11.13 -14.25
CA SER A 80 2.96 11.12 -14.52
C SER A 80 3.69 10.19 -13.53
N HIS A 81 4.86 9.70 -13.95
CA HIS A 81 5.74 8.90 -13.10
C HIS A 81 6.00 9.60 -11.74
N THR A 82 6.41 10.87 -11.77
CA THR A 82 6.68 11.63 -10.53
C THR A 82 5.46 11.66 -9.62
N ALA A 83 4.25 11.87 -10.17
CA ALA A 83 3.01 11.89 -9.40
C ALA A 83 2.72 10.52 -8.75
N ILE A 84 2.87 9.41 -9.51
CA ILE A 84 2.68 8.05 -9.00
C ILE A 84 3.63 7.77 -7.83
N LYS A 85 4.92 8.10 -7.99
CA LYS A 85 5.93 7.87 -6.96
C LYS A 85 5.64 8.68 -5.68
N VAL A 86 5.21 9.93 -5.83
CA VAL A 86 4.82 10.80 -4.72
C VAL A 86 3.56 10.25 -4.02
N ALA A 87 2.54 9.81 -4.78
CA ALA A 87 1.31 9.27 -4.24
C ALA A 87 1.54 7.98 -3.42
N VAL A 88 2.28 7.02 -3.97
CA VAL A 88 2.65 5.77 -3.28
C VAL A 88 3.47 6.08 -2.03
N GLY A 89 4.45 6.99 -2.13
CA GLY A 89 5.26 7.42 -0.99
C GLY A 89 4.44 8.09 0.11
N HIS A 90 3.49 8.95 -0.27
CA HIS A 90 2.60 9.63 0.65
C HIS A 90 1.65 8.64 1.36
N ALA A 91 1.01 7.73 0.64
CA ALA A 91 0.15 6.70 1.23
C ALA A 91 0.90 5.80 2.22
N ALA A 92 2.13 5.39 1.85
CA ALA A 92 3.01 4.58 2.70
C ALA A 92 3.46 5.35 3.95
N TRP A 93 3.79 6.63 3.81
CA TRP A 93 4.16 7.48 4.93
C TRP A 93 3.01 7.63 5.91
N GLN A 94 1.79 7.89 5.42
CA GLN A 94 0.62 8.01 6.29
C GLN A 94 0.35 6.74 7.10
N ASP A 95 0.48 5.55 6.52
CA ASP A 95 0.33 4.28 7.26
C ASP A 95 1.40 4.09 8.32
N ARG A 96 2.65 4.39 7.98
CA ARG A 96 3.78 4.30 8.92
C ARG A 96 3.62 5.28 10.07
N VAL A 97 3.22 6.52 9.78
CA VAL A 97 3.03 7.57 10.79
C VAL A 97 1.86 7.25 11.72
N ALA A 98 0.76 6.69 11.20
CA ALA A 98 -0.34 6.24 12.03
C ALA A 98 0.11 5.20 13.07
N ARG A 99 1.01 4.27 12.68
CA ARG A 99 1.62 3.28 13.58
C ARG A 99 2.63 3.87 14.57
N SER A 100 3.36 4.90 14.14
CA SER A 100 4.41 5.55 14.95
C SER A 100 3.89 6.70 15.82
N ARG A 101 2.58 6.82 16.06
CA ARG A 101 2.04 7.86 16.95
C ARG A 101 2.64 7.72 18.36
N GLY A 102 3.30 8.79 18.83
CA GLY A 102 4.05 8.80 20.09
C GLY A 102 5.54 8.45 19.96
N ALA A 103 6.03 8.10 18.77
CA ALA A 103 7.45 7.91 18.53
C ALA A 103 8.20 9.26 18.49
N GLY A 104 9.32 9.35 19.19
CA GLY A 104 10.25 10.49 19.08
C GLY A 104 10.98 10.54 17.73
N ALA A 105 11.86 11.53 17.54
CA ALA A 105 12.52 11.82 16.26
C ALA A 105 13.18 10.60 15.57
N ALA A 106 13.79 9.69 16.33
CA ALA A 106 14.40 8.48 15.78
C ALA A 106 13.37 7.56 15.07
N GLY A 107 12.16 7.42 15.61
CA GLY A 107 11.09 6.64 15.00
C GLY A 107 10.57 7.28 13.70
N TRP A 108 10.54 8.61 13.64
CA TRP A 108 10.18 9.34 12.41
C TRP A 108 11.21 9.16 11.31
N HIS A 109 12.51 9.26 11.62
CA HIS A 109 13.56 8.99 10.63
C HIS A 109 13.52 7.54 10.11
N SER A 110 13.26 6.58 10.99
CA SER A 110 13.06 5.18 10.61
C SER A 110 11.85 5.00 9.68
N ALA A 111 10.74 5.71 9.95
CA ALA A 111 9.56 5.70 9.10
C ALA A 111 9.87 6.27 7.69
N PHE A 112 10.56 7.40 7.61
CA PHE A 112 10.99 7.97 6.32
C PHE A 112 11.92 7.04 5.54
N GLY A 113 12.90 6.43 6.21
CA GLY A 113 13.78 5.43 5.59
C GLY A 113 13.00 4.26 4.99
N SER A 114 12.00 3.76 5.73
CA SER A 114 11.12 2.68 5.27
C SER A 114 10.28 3.06 4.06
N VAL A 115 9.73 4.29 4.01
CA VAL A 115 8.98 4.81 2.85
C VAL A 115 9.86 4.89 1.60
N ARG A 116 11.11 5.34 1.75
CA ARG A 116 12.06 5.38 0.64
C ARG A 116 12.38 3.98 0.13
N THR A 117 12.57 3.01 1.03
CA THR A 117 12.76 1.61 0.68
C THR A 117 11.53 1.02 0.00
N PHE A 118 10.32 1.32 0.47
CA PHE A 118 9.06 0.87 -0.13
C PHE A 118 8.94 1.32 -1.59
N THR A 119 9.20 2.60 -1.84
CA THR A 119 9.05 3.21 -3.18
C THR A 119 10.20 2.87 -4.14
N ARG A 120 11.26 2.18 -3.69
CA ARG A 120 12.35 1.74 -4.58
C ARG A 120 11.91 0.72 -5.62
N HIS A 121 10.83 -0.01 -5.35
CA HIS A 121 10.29 -1.05 -6.22
C HIS A 121 9.56 -0.49 -7.45
N LEU A 122 9.32 0.82 -7.48
CA LEU A 122 8.87 1.54 -8.68
C LEU A 122 10.02 1.56 -9.70
N ARG A 123 10.23 0.43 -10.40
CA ARG A 123 11.01 0.38 -11.65
C ARG A 123 10.18 0.99 -12.76
N LEU A 124 10.10 2.32 -12.74
CA LEU A 124 9.43 3.11 -13.74
C LEU A 124 10.48 3.58 -14.73
N THR A 125 10.73 2.74 -15.73
CA THR A 125 11.46 3.11 -16.97
C THR A 125 10.64 4.10 -17.79
#